data_AF-A0A392TSL8-F1
#
_entry.id   AF-A0A392TSL8-F1
#
_cell.length_a   1.000
_cell.length_b   1.000
_cell.length_c   1.000
_cell.angle_alpha   90.00
_cell.angle_beta   90.00
_cell.angle_gamma   90.00
#
_symmetry.space_group_name_H-M   'P 1'
#
loop_
_entity.id
_entity.type
_entity.pdbx_description
1 polymer ?
#
loop_
_entity_poly.entity_id
_entity_poly.type
_entity_poly.pdbx_seq_one_letter_code
_entity_poly.pdbx_strand_id
1 'polypeptide(L)' 'MTSRFEYVVCSIEESNDVSTMSIDELQSSLLVHEGRMMMHKDKEEEQALKMTNLGRGNNNGGNTRGR' A
#
# COMPACT_ATOMS: atom_id res chain seq x y z
N MET A 1 5.80 1.14 8.44
CA MET A 1 6.04 2.50 7.92
C MET A 1 4.74 3.01 7.32
N THR A 2 4.41 4.28 7.50
CA THR A 2 3.24 4.91 6.88
C THR A 2 3.53 5.11 5.39
N SER A 3 2.61 4.67 4.51
CA SER A 3 2.73 4.78 3.04
C SER A 3 3.09 6.19 2.58
N ARG A 4 2.59 7.19 3.31
CA ARG A 4 2.81 8.62 3.09
C ARG A 4 4.28 9.07 3.04
N PHE A 5 5.22 8.34 3.63
CA PHE A 5 6.64 8.75 3.66
C PHE A 5 7.57 7.80 2.90
N GLU A 6 7.05 6.78 2.23
CA GLU A 6 7.87 5.76 1.54
C GLU A 6 8.82 6.37 0.52
N TYR A 7 8.36 7.38 -0.24
CA TYR A 7 9.20 8.09 -1.20
C TYR A 7 10.36 8.84 -0.54
N VAL A 8 10.12 9.46 0.62
CA VAL A 8 11.15 10.22 1.36
C VAL A 8 12.19 9.25 1.94
N VAL A 9 11.76 8.13 2.51
CA VAL A 9 12.66 7.11 3.06
C VAL A 9 13.51 6.50 1.96
N CYS A 10 12.89 6.06 0.85
CA CYS A 10 13.59 5.50 -0.30
C CYS A 10 14.61 6.51 -0.87
N SER A 11 14.25 7.78 -0.98
CA SER A 11 15.18 8.82 -1.47
C SER A 11 16.39 9.02 -0.56
N ILE A 12 16.21 8.91 0.77
CA ILE A 12 17.32 9.05 1.74
C ILE A 12 18.24 7.84 1.71
N GLU A 13 17.67 6.64 1.66
CA GLU A 13 18.40 5.37 1.60
C GLU A 13 19.24 5.31 0.30
N GLU A 14 18.60 5.53 -0.85
CA GLU A 14 19.26 5.49 -2.15
C GLU A 14 20.28 6.62 -2.33
N SER A 15 20.03 7.83 -1.80
CA SER A 15 20.99 8.95 -1.97
C SER A 15 22.34 8.70 -1.32
N ASN A 16 22.44 7.87 -0.27
CA ASN A 16 23.73 7.46 0.28
C ASN A 16 24.39 6.39 -0.61
N ASP A 17 23.61 5.40 -1.05
CA ASP A 17 24.14 4.24 -1.77
C ASP A 17 24.50 4.56 -3.24
N VAL A 18 23.81 5.50 -3.90
CA VAL A 18 24.11 5.95 -5.29
C VAL A 18 25.56 6.40 -5.48
N SER A 19 26.23 6.87 -4.42
CA SER A 19 27.62 7.33 -4.49
C SER A 19 28.66 6.21 -4.55
N THR A 20 28.28 4.99 -4.18
CA THR A 20 29.19 3.85 -4.01
C THR A 20 28.77 2.60 -4.78
N MET A 21 27.51 2.53 -5.19
CA MET A 21 26.88 1.37 -5.79
C MET A 21 26.98 1.38 -7.32
N SER A 22 27.03 0.19 -7.93
CA SER A 22 26.96 0.07 -9.39
C SER A 22 25.55 0.35 -9.92
N ILE A 23 25.44 0.61 -11.22
CA ILE A 23 24.14 0.89 -11.87
C ILE A 23 23.16 -0.28 -11.69
N ASP A 24 23.63 -1.52 -11.84
CA ASP A 24 22.79 -2.71 -11.75
C ASP A 24 22.25 -2.96 -10.34
N GLU A 25 23.08 -2.68 -9.33
CA GLU A 25 22.69 -2.78 -7.92
C GLU A 25 21.67 -1.68 -7.55
N LEU A 26 21.90 -0.44 -8.00
CA LEU A 26 20.96 0.67 -7.82
C LEU A 26 19.61 0.37 -8.46
N GLN A 27 19.61 -0.14 -9.69
CA GLN A 27 18.39 -0.51 -10.39
C GLN A 27 17.65 -1.64 -9.66
N SER A 28 18.38 -2.63 -9.15
CA SER A 28 17.80 -3.74 -8.39
C SER A 28 17.19 -3.26 -7.06
N SER A 29 17.83 -2.33 -6.37
CA SER A 29 17.33 -1.72 -5.13
C SER A 29 16.03 -0.95 -5.37
N LEU A 30 16.02 -0.08 -6.37
CA LEU A 30 14.86 0.74 -6.73
C LEU A 30 13.63 -0.12 -7.11
N LEU A 31 13.83 -1.23 -7.84
CA LEU A 31 12.76 -2.16 -8.19
C LEU A 31 12.10 -2.80 -6.94
N VAL A 32 12.89 -3.12 -5.91
CA VAL A 32 12.36 -3.67 -4.65
C VAL A 32 11.53 -2.61 -3.92
N HIS A 33 11.99 -1.36 -3.90
CA HIS A 33 11.24 -0.26 -3.30
C HIS A 33 9.93 0.01 -4.03
N GLU A 34 9.92 0.04 -5.36
CA GLU A 34 8.71 0.21 -6.18
C GLU A 34 7.69 -0.90 -5.89
N GLY A 35 8.12 -2.16 -5.85
CA GLY A 35 7.25 -3.28 -5.53
C GLY A 35 6.60 -3.15 -4.16
N ARG A 36 7.36 -2.72 -3.13
CA ARG A 36 6.84 -2.50 -1.78
C ARG A 36 5.79 -1.38 -1.75
N MET A 37 6.06 -0.26 -2.42
CA MET A 37 5.15 0.88 -2.49
C MET A 37 3.84 0.51 -3.19
N MET A 38 3.90 -0.29 -4.26
CA MET A 38 2.71 -0.75 -4.98
C MET A 38 1.83 -1.65 -4.10
N MET A 39 2.43 -2.58 -3.35
CA MET A 39 1.69 -3.43 -2.39
C MET A 39 0.99 -2.63 -1.28
N HIS A 40 1.50 -1.46 -0.92
CA HIS A 40 0.90 -0.60 0.09
C HIS A 40 -0.25 0.22 -0.49
N LYS A 41 -0.10 0.70 -1.73
CA LYS A 41 -1.17 1.36 -2.48
C LYS A 41 -2.37 0.43 -2.70
N ASP A 42 -2.13 -0.82 -3.11
CA ASP A 42 -3.20 -1.80 -3.32
C ASP A 42 -3.99 -2.08 -2.03
N LYS A 43 -3.31 -2.14 -0.87
CA LYS A 43 -3.97 -2.29 0.45
C LYS A 43 -4.81 -1.07 0.83
N GLU A 44 -4.34 0.12 0.50
CA GLU A 44 -5.08 1.37 0.77
C GLU A 44 -6.34 1.46 -0.09
N GLU A 45 -6.25 1.09 -1.38
CA GLU A 45 -7.39 0.97 -2.29
C GLU A 45 -8.39 -0.12 -1.84
N GLU A 46 -7.91 -1.30 -1.41
CA GLU A 46 -8.77 -2.37 -0.90
C GLU A 46 -9.54 -1.95 0.36
N GLN A 47 -8.88 -1.24 1.29
CA GLN A 47 -9.53 -0.70 2.48
C GLN A 47 -10.56 0.38 2.14
N ALA A 48 -10.25 1.26 1.19
CA ALA A 48 -11.20 2.26 0.72
C ALA A 48 -12.45 1.61 0.11
N LEU A 49 -12.28 0.61 -0.76
CA LEU A 49 -13.38 -0.15 -1.36
C LEU A 49 -14.24 -0.86 -0.31
N LYS A 50 -13.63 -1.52 0.68
CA LYS A 50 -14.36 -2.13 1.81
C LYS A 50 -15.18 -1.09 2.58
N MET A 51 -14.61 0.07 2.89
CA MET A 51 -15.32 1.13 3.61
C MET A 51 -16.53 1.66 2.82
N THR A 52 -16.42 1.77 1.49
CA THR A 52 -17.56 2.19 0.64
C THR A 52 -18.68 1.15 0.59
N ASN A 53 -18.35 -0.13 0.69
CA ASN A 53 -19.33 -1.23 0.66
C ASN A 53 -20.09 -1.38 2.00
N LEU A 54 -19.49 -1.00 3.13
CA LEU A 54 -20.20 -0.98 4.43
C LEU A 54 -21.29 0.11 4.49
N GLY A 55 -21.19 1.15 3.66
CA GLY A 55 -22.18 2.25 3.60
C GLY A 55 -23.31 2.05 2.60
N ARG A 56 -23.24 1.01 1.74
CA ARG A 56 -24.18 0.80 0.63
C ARG A 56 -24.69 -0.64 0.61
N GLY A 57 -25.62 -0.91 1.52
CA GLY A 57 -26.62 -1.96 1.36
C GLY A 57 -26.17 -3.37 1.73
N ASN A 58 -26.49 -3.77 2.96
CA ASN A 58 -26.77 -5.18 3.25
C ASN A 58 -28.12 -5.30 3.95
N ASN A 59 -29.19 -4.93 3.23
CA ASN A 59 -30.55 -5.35 3.57
C ASN A 59 -30.78 -6.72 2.92
N ASN A 60 -30.57 -7.81 3.65
CA ASN A 60 -31.38 -9.01 3.48
C ASN A 60 -31.16 -10.02 4.61
N GLY A 61 -32.21 -10.24 5.39
CA GLY A 61 -32.25 -11.23 6.47
C GLY A 61 -33.43 -10.98 7.40
N GLY A 62 -34.63 -10.79 6.86
CA GLY A 62 -35.85 -10.77 7.65
C GLY A 62 -35.97 -12.09 8.41
N ASN A 63 -35.94 -12.03 9.74
CA ASN A 63 -36.30 -13.16 10.58
C ASN A 63 -37.37 -12.72 11.58
N THR A 64 -38.61 -12.86 11.15
CA THR A 64 -39.78 -12.95 12.00
C THR A 64 -39.61 -14.16 12.93
N ARG A 65 -39.39 -13.94 14.23
CA ARG A 65 -39.85 -14.77 15.35
C ARG A 65 -39.23 -14.30 16.66
N GLY A 66 -40.02 -13.66 17.51
CA GLY A 66 -39.60 -13.43 18.89
C GLY A 66 -40.35 -12.37 19.66
N ARG A 67 -41.68 -12.48 19.78
CA ARG A 67 -42.49 -12.32 21.00
C ARG A 67 -43.97 -12.18 20.64
#